data_AF-A0A1L8GNZ1-F1
#
_entry.id   AF-A0A1L8GNZ1-F1
#
_cell.length_a   1.000
_cell.length_b   1.000
_cell.length_c   1.000
_cell.angle_alpha   90.00
_cell.angle_beta   90.00
_cell.angle_gamma   90.00
#
_symmetry.space_group_name_H-M   'P 1'
#
loop_
_entity.id
_entity.type
_entity.pdbx_description
1 polymer ?
#
loop_
_entity_poly.entity_id
_entity_poly.type
_entity_poly.pdbx_seq_one_letter_code
_entity_poly.pdbx_strand_id
1 'polypeptide(L)'
;MLVQESNRMDKKSERSGGPLTDGSLADNTPVQPEQPVIQTSQSLKNELFEHIKELQNEITEIVADIDDFERLVNSRKTQRENELLSACRKFNMAPEKGIRLLIEKKFVEKDANHIASFLFHGEGLSKTAIGEYLGERDALNIQVLQAFVDCHNFTKLNLVDALRQFLGSFRLPGEAQKIDRMMETFSAHYCQCNQGTFQSTDSCYIVSFSLIILNTSLHNPNIKDRPDLQHFLTLHRGVHPGGDLPPELLTEMYESLKKEPFQIPEEEDAWELAHAFHKPQREGWLLKIGGRVKTWKKRWFILKDNCLYYFECITDKEPLGIIPLENLSVEIVEDPKKPNCFDLHGRGQTIKACKTHGDGRMVQGNHQSYRLSAPNQEERDNWIESLKSSISWDPFYDTVSVRKKITAMKKSHKE
;
A
#
# COMPACT_ATOMS: atom_id res chain seq x y z
N MET A 1 6.05 -41.36 4.25
CA MET A 1 6.39 -42.66 3.62
C MET A 1 7.80 -42.98 4.07
N LEU A 2 7.94 -43.88 5.06
CA LEU A 2 8.34 -45.29 4.86
C LEU A 2 9.84 -45.34 4.50
N VAL A 3 10.78 -45.95 5.23
CA VAL A 3 10.74 -47.17 6.07
C VAL A 3 11.93 -47.18 7.05
N GLN A 4 11.69 -47.81 8.20
CA GLN A 4 12.56 -48.21 9.31
C GLN A 4 13.35 -49.51 9.01
N GLU A 5 14.29 -49.85 9.90
CA GLU A 5 14.86 -51.19 10.13
C GLU A 5 15.84 -51.75 9.08
N SER A 6 16.76 -52.67 9.37
CA SER A 6 17.46 -53.20 10.56
C SER A 6 18.07 -54.53 10.06
N ASN A 7 19.30 -54.82 10.48
CA ASN A 7 20.07 -56.04 10.28
C ASN A 7 19.28 -57.36 10.20
N ARG A 8 19.65 -58.24 9.24
CA ARG A 8 19.95 -59.68 9.51
C ARG A 8 20.45 -60.47 8.29
N MET A 9 21.11 -61.61 8.61
CA MET A 9 21.46 -62.80 7.80
C MET A 9 22.83 -62.74 7.06
N ASP A 10 23.71 -63.77 7.07
CA ASP A 10 23.58 -65.15 7.53
C ASP A 10 24.96 -65.83 7.75
N LYS A 11 24.98 -66.85 8.63
CA LYS A 11 26.05 -67.87 8.78
C LYS A 11 25.45 -69.24 8.44
N LYS A 12 26.10 -70.02 7.56
CA LYS A 12 26.14 -71.52 7.48
C LYS A 12 27.06 -71.90 6.30
N SER A 13 28.24 -72.46 6.53
CA SER A 13 28.60 -73.89 6.71
C SER A 13 28.34 -74.78 5.49
N GLU A 14 29.39 -75.43 4.95
CA GLU A 14 29.50 -76.90 4.89
C GLU A 14 30.85 -77.39 4.34
N ARG A 15 31.21 -78.61 4.79
CA ARG A 15 32.44 -79.38 4.57
C ARG A 15 32.27 -80.42 3.46
N SER A 16 33.43 -80.99 3.05
CA SER A 16 33.72 -82.39 2.61
C SER A 16 34.35 -82.42 1.21
N GLY A 17 35.32 -83.27 0.85
CA GLY A 17 36.05 -84.38 1.48
C GLY A 17 37.29 -84.72 0.61
N GLY A 18 38.22 -85.55 1.11
CA GLY A 18 39.52 -85.93 0.48
C GLY A 18 39.40 -86.89 -0.73
N PRO A 19 40.40 -87.74 -1.09
CA PRO A 19 41.64 -88.12 -0.34
C PRO A 19 42.93 -88.42 -1.18
N LEU A 20 44.05 -88.74 -0.47
CA LEU A 20 45.24 -89.57 -0.83
C LEU A 20 46.17 -89.17 -2.01
N THR A 21 47.50 -89.09 -1.78
CA THR A 21 48.50 -90.18 -1.99
C THR A 21 49.95 -89.74 -1.68
N ASP A 22 50.73 -90.76 -1.36
CA ASP A 22 52.13 -90.90 -0.94
C ASP A 22 53.21 -90.54 -2.01
N GLY A 23 54.48 -90.40 -1.59
CA GLY A 23 55.68 -90.32 -2.46
C GLY A 23 56.50 -89.03 -2.28
N SER A 24 57.47 -88.96 -1.37
CA SER A 24 58.82 -89.53 -1.45
C SER A 24 59.80 -88.76 -2.37
N LEU A 25 60.90 -88.32 -1.72
CA LEU A 25 62.25 -88.08 -2.24
C LEU A 25 62.49 -86.87 -3.15
N ALA A 26 62.90 -85.79 -2.48
CA ALA A 26 64.11 -85.02 -2.75
C ALA A 26 64.73 -85.11 -4.16
N ASP A 27 64.73 -83.97 -4.86
CA ASP A 27 65.94 -83.55 -5.57
C ASP A 27 66.26 -82.10 -5.20
N ASN A 28 67.41 -81.96 -4.54
CA ASN A 28 67.97 -80.73 -4.03
C ASN A 28 68.77 -80.08 -5.16
N THR A 29 68.16 -79.14 -5.86
CA THR A 29 68.94 -78.04 -6.47
C THR A 29 68.80 -76.83 -5.54
N PRO A 30 69.86 -76.35 -4.88
CA PRO A 30 69.76 -75.19 -4.02
C PRO A 30 69.58 -73.96 -4.90
N VAL A 31 68.33 -73.53 -5.10
CA VAL A 31 68.03 -72.15 -5.47
C VAL A 31 68.52 -71.32 -4.29
N GLN A 32 69.54 -70.49 -4.53
CA GLN A 32 70.08 -69.58 -3.53
C GLN A 32 68.94 -68.71 -2.95
N PRO A 33 68.95 -68.42 -1.65
CA PRO A 33 67.83 -67.76 -1.02
C PRO A 33 67.68 -66.33 -1.56
N GLU A 34 66.48 -65.99 -2.05
CA GLU A 34 66.01 -64.63 -2.36
C GLU A 34 65.91 -63.73 -1.09
N GLN A 35 66.79 -63.92 -0.11
CA GLN A 35 66.84 -63.15 1.13
C GLN A 35 67.00 -61.63 0.95
N PRO A 36 67.77 -61.10 -0.02
CA PRO A 36 67.87 -59.65 -0.18
C PRO A 36 66.57 -59.04 -0.74
N VAL A 37 65.84 -59.75 -1.60
CA VAL A 37 64.59 -59.27 -2.24
C VAL A 37 63.43 -59.20 -1.23
N ILE A 38 63.33 -60.18 -0.35
CA ILE A 38 62.29 -60.24 0.70
C ILE A 38 62.51 -59.16 1.76
N GLN A 39 63.75 -58.91 2.16
CA GLN A 39 64.09 -57.81 3.09
C GLN A 39 63.78 -56.44 2.49
N THR A 40 64.11 -56.22 1.21
CA THR A 40 63.71 -54.98 0.51
C THR A 40 62.20 -54.84 0.38
N SER A 41 61.46 -55.93 0.13
CA SER A 41 59.99 -55.93 0.04
C SER A 41 59.31 -55.63 1.38
N GLN A 42 59.86 -56.14 2.49
CA GLN A 42 59.39 -55.84 3.84
C GLN A 42 59.71 -54.39 4.24
N SER A 43 60.89 -53.90 3.88
CA SER A 43 61.25 -52.49 4.10
C SER A 43 60.33 -51.55 3.33
N LEU A 44 60.06 -51.82 2.05
CA LEU A 44 59.14 -51.04 1.23
C LEU A 44 57.71 -51.07 1.78
N LYS A 45 57.26 -52.23 2.28
CA LYS A 45 55.95 -52.34 2.93
C LYS A 45 55.85 -51.47 4.17
N ASN A 46 56.88 -51.49 5.03
CA ASN A 46 56.89 -50.67 6.24
C ASN A 46 56.89 -49.18 5.90
N GLU A 47 57.66 -48.77 4.89
CA GLU A 47 57.69 -47.40 4.39
C GLU A 47 56.33 -46.97 3.82
N LEU A 48 55.68 -47.83 3.03
CA LEU A 48 54.33 -47.59 2.51
C LEU A 48 53.28 -47.51 3.64
N PHE A 49 53.42 -48.34 4.68
CA PHE A 49 52.54 -48.31 5.84
C PHE A 49 52.65 -47.00 6.63
N GLU A 50 53.87 -46.50 6.85
CA GLU A 50 54.06 -45.19 7.49
C GLU A 50 53.51 -44.07 6.62
N HIS A 51 53.71 -44.11 5.30
CA HIS A 51 53.13 -43.12 4.38
C HIS A 51 51.59 -43.13 4.38
N ILE A 52 50.97 -44.32 4.43
CA ILE A 52 49.50 -44.44 4.56
C ILE A 52 49.03 -43.82 5.88
N LYS A 53 49.79 -44.00 6.96
CA LYS A 53 49.46 -43.46 8.28
C LYS A 53 49.63 -41.94 8.34
N GLU A 54 50.66 -41.40 7.69
CA GLU A 54 50.85 -39.95 7.50
C GLU A 54 49.67 -39.35 6.72
N LEU A 55 49.29 -39.97 5.60
CA LEU A 55 48.11 -39.54 4.82
C LEU A 55 46.81 -39.64 5.62
N GLN A 56 46.65 -40.65 6.46
CA GLN A 56 45.47 -40.76 7.36
C GLN A 56 45.44 -39.64 8.40
N ASN A 57 46.59 -39.25 8.94
CA ASN A 57 46.69 -38.12 9.88
C ASN A 57 46.38 -36.80 9.15
N GLU A 58 46.93 -36.58 7.96
CA GLU A 58 46.63 -35.39 7.14
C GLU A 58 45.14 -35.29 6.79
N ILE A 59 44.51 -36.40 6.38
CA ILE A 59 43.06 -36.43 6.11
C ILE A 59 42.27 -36.06 7.38
N THR A 60 42.70 -36.55 8.54
CA THR A 60 42.02 -36.26 9.81
C THR A 60 42.11 -34.79 10.18
N GLU A 61 43.28 -34.16 9.99
CA GLU A 61 43.45 -32.71 10.18
C GLU A 61 42.60 -31.90 9.19
N ILE A 62 42.60 -32.27 7.91
CA ILE A 62 41.79 -31.58 6.89
C ILE A 62 40.29 -31.66 7.20
N VAL A 63 39.80 -32.81 7.67
CA VAL A 63 38.38 -32.95 8.06
C VAL A 63 38.04 -32.06 9.25
N ALA A 64 38.93 -31.96 10.25
CA ALA A 64 38.73 -31.07 11.39
C ALA A 64 38.70 -29.58 10.97
N ASP A 65 39.59 -29.17 10.06
CA ASP A 65 39.61 -27.82 9.51
C ASP A 65 38.34 -27.49 8.71
N ILE A 66 37.80 -28.45 7.95
CA ILE A 66 36.52 -28.30 7.25
C ILE A 66 35.37 -28.08 8.23
N ASP A 67 35.27 -28.89 9.29
CA ASP A 67 34.23 -28.77 10.31
C ASP A 67 34.28 -27.41 11.02
N ASP A 68 35.47 -26.93 11.37
CA ASP A 68 35.64 -25.63 12.02
C ASP A 68 35.33 -24.46 11.07
N PHE A 69 35.68 -24.58 9.79
CA PHE A 69 35.28 -23.62 8.76
C PHE A 69 33.76 -23.57 8.59
N GLU A 70 33.08 -24.72 8.53
CA GLU A 70 31.63 -24.80 8.45
C GLU A 70 30.96 -24.15 9.66
N ARG A 71 31.46 -24.39 10.88
CA ARG A 71 30.96 -23.74 12.10
C ARG A 71 31.11 -22.22 12.05
N LEU A 72 32.24 -21.72 11.58
CA LEU A 72 32.50 -20.28 11.45
C LEU A 72 31.58 -19.64 10.38
N VAL A 73 31.36 -20.31 9.25
CA VAL A 73 30.43 -19.85 8.21
C VAL A 73 29.00 -19.82 8.75
N ASN A 74 28.55 -20.88 9.43
CA ASN A 74 27.22 -20.96 10.02
C ASN A 74 27.02 -19.89 11.11
N SER A 75 28.00 -19.67 11.99
CA SER A 75 27.96 -18.60 12.99
C SER A 75 27.81 -17.21 12.36
N ARG A 76 28.60 -16.93 11.31
CA ARG A 76 28.50 -15.67 10.56
C ARG A 76 27.15 -15.51 9.85
N LYS A 77 26.60 -16.59 9.29
CA LYS A 77 25.27 -16.58 8.67
C LYS A 77 24.18 -16.23 9.70
N THR A 78 24.17 -16.92 10.84
CA THR A 78 23.23 -16.66 11.94
C THR A 78 23.38 -15.23 12.48
N GLN A 79 24.62 -14.73 12.60
CA GLN A 79 24.85 -13.34 13.00
C GLN A 79 24.25 -12.36 11.99
N ARG A 80 24.46 -12.58 10.69
CA ARG A 80 23.92 -11.72 9.63
C ARG A 80 22.39 -11.75 9.57
N GLU A 81 21.77 -12.90 9.79
CA GLU A 81 20.31 -13.03 9.91
C GLU A 81 19.77 -12.26 11.13
N ASN A 82 20.43 -12.36 12.29
CA ASN A 82 20.05 -11.61 13.49
C ASN A 82 20.17 -10.09 13.30
N GLU A 83 21.19 -9.63 12.57
CA GLU A 83 21.35 -8.22 12.22
C GLU A 83 20.23 -7.73 11.30
N LEU A 84 19.84 -8.53 10.30
CA LEU A 84 18.72 -8.23 9.41
C LEU A 84 17.42 -8.12 10.22
N LEU A 85 17.12 -9.09 11.07
CA LEU A 85 15.93 -9.08 11.92
C LEU A 85 15.90 -7.86 12.85
N SER A 86 17.03 -7.48 13.43
CA SER A 86 17.16 -6.28 14.24
C SER A 86 16.87 -5.01 13.43
N ALA A 87 17.37 -4.93 12.20
CA ALA A 87 17.11 -3.81 11.30
C ALA A 87 15.64 -3.75 10.84
N CYS A 88 15.00 -4.89 10.54
CA CYS A 88 13.57 -4.97 10.24
C CYS A 88 12.72 -4.53 11.45
N ARG A 89 13.06 -4.96 12.67
CA ARG A 89 12.40 -4.47 13.89
C ARG A 89 12.54 -2.95 14.04
N LYS A 90 13.71 -2.41 13.71
CA LYS A 90 13.93 -0.95 13.74
C LYS A 90 13.07 -0.24 12.71
N PHE A 91 12.94 -0.79 11.50
CA PHE A 91 12.03 -0.28 10.47
C PHE A 91 10.58 -0.27 10.95
N ASN A 92 10.12 -1.36 11.56
CA ASN A 92 8.75 -1.48 12.05
C ASN A 92 8.39 -0.43 13.11
N MET A 93 9.38 0.04 13.88
CA MET A 93 9.19 1.11 14.87
C MET A 93 9.42 2.52 14.31
N ALA A 94 10.35 2.68 13.37
CA ALA A 94 10.77 3.95 12.81
C ALA A 94 11.30 3.73 11.38
N PRO A 95 10.43 3.78 10.36
CA PRO A 95 10.74 3.31 9.02
C PRO A 95 11.98 3.98 8.42
N GLU A 96 12.08 5.30 8.55
CA GLU A 96 13.22 6.07 8.06
C GLU A 96 14.55 5.63 8.70
N LYS A 97 14.56 5.42 10.03
CA LYS A 97 15.75 4.95 10.75
C LYS A 97 16.09 3.50 10.41
N GLY A 98 15.08 2.66 10.18
CA GLY A 98 15.24 1.28 9.74
C GLY A 98 15.90 1.18 8.38
N ILE A 99 15.43 1.95 7.38
CA ILE A 99 16.04 1.99 6.05
C ILE A 99 17.49 2.45 6.12
N ARG A 100 17.80 3.49 6.91
CA ARG A 100 19.19 3.94 7.10
C ARG A 100 20.08 2.82 7.68
N LEU A 101 19.58 2.07 8.68
CA LEU A 101 20.31 0.96 9.27
C LEU A 101 20.49 -0.23 8.30
N LEU A 102 19.47 -0.54 7.51
CA LEU A 102 19.54 -1.56 6.45
C LEU A 102 20.59 -1.20 5.39
N ILE A 103 20.69 0.08 5.03
CA ILE A 103 21.71 0.60 4.12
C ILE A 103 23.11 0.52 4.75
N GLU A 104 23.27 0.98 6.00
CA GLU A 104 24.54 0.95 6.72
C GLU A 104 25.09 -0.48 6.85
N LYS A 105 24.22 -1.45 7.16
CA LYS A 105 24.54 -2.88 7.27
C LYS A 105 24.69 -3.59 5.92
N LYS A 106 24.49 -2.89 4.80
CA LYS A 106 24.54 -3.41 3.43
C LYS A 106 23.56 -4.57 3.17
N PHE A 107 22.35 -4.46 3.73
CA PHE A 107 21.23 -5.34 3.36
C PHE A 107 20.44 -4.77 2.18
N VAL A 108 20.44 -3.44 2.03
CA VAL A 108 19.76 -2.72 0.95
C VAL A 108 20.71 -1.63 0.44
N GLU A 109 20.75 -1.40 -0.85
CA GLU A 109 21.52 -0.28 -1.42
C GLU A 109 20.75 1.04 -1.28
N LYS A 110 21.45 2.17 -1.28
CA LYS A 110 20.82 3.50 -1.29
C LYS A 110 20.31 3.84 -2.70
N ASP A 111 19.45 2.99 -3.24
CA ASP A 111 18.81 3.10 -4.54
C ASP A 111 17.30 2.85 -4.40
N ALA A 112 16.50 3.61 -5.15
CA ALA A 112 15.05 3.55 -5.02
C ALA A 112 14.47 2.17 -5.40
N ASN A 113 15.03 1.51 -6.42
CA ASN A 113 14.56 0.19 -6.87
C ASN A 113 14.91 -0.90 -5.89
N HIS A 114 16.13 -0.89 -5.34
CA HIS A 114 16.53 -1.85 -4.32
C HIS A 114 15.71 -1.71 -3.03
N ILE A 115 15.45 -0.47 -2.59
CA ILE A 115 14.58 -0.22 -1.43
C ILE A 115 13.16 -0.69 -1.73
N ALA A 116 12.60 -0.32 -2.89
CA ALA A 116 11.25 -0.72 -3.30
C ALA A 116 11.10 -2.25 -3.34
N SER A 117 12.04 -2.96 -3.96
CA SER A 117 12.01 -4.43 -4.04
C SER A 117 12.09 -5.07 -2.66
N PHE A 118 12.87 -4.52 -1.73
CA PHE A 118 12.96 -5.00 -0.36
C PHE A 118 11.63 -4.80 0.39
N LEU A 119 11.03 -3.61 0.26
CA LEU A 119 9.73 -3.31 0.86
C LEU A 119 8.61 -4.18 0.26
N PHE A 120 8.65 -4.45 -1.05
CA PHE A 120 7.67 -5.26 -1.75
C PHE A 120 7.75 -6.74 -1.35
N HIS A 121 8.95 -7.27 -1.09
CA HIS A 121 9.10 -8.62 -0.56
C HIS A 121 8.55 -8.73 0.88
N GLY A 122 8.72 -7.69 1.68
CA GLY A 122 8.01 -7.51 2.96
C GLY A 122 8.39 -8.48 4.09
N GLU A 123 9.44 -9.30 3.92
CA GLU A 123 9.82 -10.31 4.93
C GLU A 123 10.27 -9.65 6.25
N GLY A 124 9.52 -9.90 7.33
CA GLY A 124 9.77 -9.32 8.65
C GLY A 124 9.39 -7.84 8.80
N LEU A 125 8.73 -7.24 7.79
CA LEU A 125 8.31 -5.84 7.80
C LEU A 125 6.82 -5.69 8.14
N SER A 126 6.50 -4.64 8.88
CA SER A 126 5.12 -4.23 9.14
C SER A 126 4.56 -3.49 7.92
N LYS A 127 3.40 -3.94 7.43
CA LYS A 127 2.68 -3.27 6.34
C LYS A 127 2.32 -1.83 6.67
N THR A 128 2.10 -1.51 7.95
CA THR A 128 1.87 -0.14 8.43
C THR A 128 3.11 0.71 8.29
N ALA A 129 4.28 0.18 8.68
CA ALA A 129 5.56 0.86 8.52
C ALA A 129 5.92 1.07 7.03
N ILE A 130 5.58 0.11 6.17
CA ILE A 130 5.73 0.25 4.70
C ILE A 130 4.89 1.42 4.20
N GLY A 131 3.59 1.45 4.51
CA GLY A 131 2.70 2.53 4.08
C GLY A 131 3.15 3.90 4.58
N GLU A 132 3.56 3.99 5.84
CA GLU A 132 4.07 5.21 6.45
C GLU A 132 5.30 5.74 5.71
N TYR A 133 6.26 4.88 5.37
CA TYR A 133 7.45 5.26 4.63
C TYR A 133 7.14 5.67 3.19
N LEU A 134 6.29 4.91 2.48
CA LEU A 134 5.96 5.19 1.08
C LEU A 134 5.15 6.47 0.91
N GLY A 135 4.35 6.85 1.91
CA GLY A 135 3.53 8.06 1.90
C GLY A 135 4.30 9.37 2.11
N GLU A 136 5.55 9.30 2.57
CA GLU A 136 6.36 10.50 2.86
C GLU A 136 6.65 11.36 1.63
N ARG A 137 6.86 12.66 1.87
CA ARG A 137 7.08 13.66 0.81
C ARG A 137 8.54 13.83 0.38
N ASP A 138 9.45 13.13 1.04
CA ASP A 138 10.88 13.25 0.75
C ASP A 138 11.20 12.69 -0.64
N ALA A 139 12.19 13.28 -1.30
CA ALA A 139 12.50 12.97 -2.71
C ALA A 139 12.86 11.49 -2.94
N LEU A 140 13.52 10.84 -1.97
CA LEU A 140 13.80 9.41 -2.03
C LEU A 140 12.53 8.57 -1.87
N ASN A 141 11.65 8.93 -0.92
CA ASN A 141 10.40 8.23 -0.66
C ASN A 141 9.46 8.27 -1.88
N ILE A 142 9.38 9.41 -2.56
CA ILE A 142 8.61 9.55 -3.81
C ILE A 142 9.15 8.61 -4.90
N GLN A 143 10.48 8.52 -5.05
CA GLN A 143 11.10 7.60 -6.02
C GLN A 143 10.88 6.13 -5.64
N VAL A 144 10.98 5.81 -4.34
CA VAL A 144 10.71 4.46 -3.83
C VAL A 144 9.25 4.09 -4.04
N LEU A 145 8.31 5.01 -3.82
CA LEU A 145 6.88 4.79 -4.09
C LEU A 145 6.64 4.45 -5.56
N GLN A 146 7.23 5.21 -6.49
CA GLN A 146 7.13 4.90 -7.92
C GLN A 146 7.67 3.49 -8.21
N ALA A 147 8.92 3.19 -7.79
CA ALA A 147 9.52 1.88 -8.02
C ALA A 147 8.75 0.73 -7.34
N PHE A 148 8.12 0.98 -6.19
CA PHE A 148 7.30 0.01 -5.47
C PHE A 148 5.99 -0.30 -6.21
N VAL A 149 5.36 0.72 -6.78
CA VAL A 149 4.19 0.56 -7.64
C VAL A 149 4.59 -0.19 -8.92
N ASP A 150 5.75 0.12 -9.51
CA ASP A 150 6.28 -0.55 -10.69
C ASP A 150 6.54 -2.06 -10.47
N CYS A 151 6.77 -2.49 -9.23
CA CYS A 151 6.88 -3.91 -8.88
C CYS A 151 5.54 -4.67 -9.03
N HIS A 152 4.41 -3.97 -9.08
CA HIS A 152 3.10 -4.59 -9.28
C HIS A 152 2.80 -4.77 -10.77
N ASN A 153 2.39 -5.98 -11.16
CA ASN A 153 1.94 -6.26 -12.52
C ASN A 153 0.43 -6.17 -12.64
N PHE A 154 -0.08 -5.01 -13.08
CA PHE A 154 -1.51 -4.78 -13.29
C PHE A 154 -2.01 -5.12 -14.69
N THR A 155 -1.15 -5.64 -15.55
CA THR A 155 -1.49 -5.91 -16.95
C THR A 155 -2.68 -6.87 -17.06
N LYS A 156 -3.75 -6.43 -17.75
CA LYS A 156 -5.01 -7.17 -17.96
C LYS A 156 -5.81 -7.45 -16.69
N LEU A 157 -5.49 -6.81 -15.56
CA LEU A 157 -6.33 -6.88 -14.37
C LEU A 157 -7.42 -5.81 -14.44
N ASN A 158 -8.62 -6.13 -13.96
CA ASN A 158 -9.62 -5.10 -13.68
C ASN A 158 -9.14 -4.22 -12.51
N LEU A 159 -9.76 -3.04 -12.35
CA LEU A 159 -9.32 -2.06 -11.35
C LEU A 159 -9.45 -2.59 -9.91
N VAL A 160 -10.49 -3.38 -9.62
CA VAL A 160 -10.71 -3.93 -8.28
C VAL A 160 -9.60 -4.92 -7.92
N ASP A 161 -9.21 -5.80 -8.83
CA ASP A 161 -8.16 -6.79 -8.59
C ASP A 161 -6.78 -6.12 -8.49
N ALA A 162 -6.53 -5.09 -9.29
CA ALA A 162 -5.33 -4.26 -9.13
C ALA A 162 -5.29 -3.56 -7.77
N LEU A 163 -6.41 -2.99 -7.32
CA LEU A 163 -6.53 -2.38 -5.99
C LEU A 163 -6.35 -3.41 -4.87
N ARG A 164 -6.87 -4.64 -5.01
CA ARG A 164 -6.64 -5.72 -4.04
C ARG A 164 -5.15 -6.05 -3.89
N GLN A 165 -4.43 -6.18 -5.01
CA GLN A 165 -2.99 -6.43 -4.97
C GLN A 165 -2.24 -5.25 -4.33
N PHE A 166 -2.55 -4.03 -4.76
CA PHE A 166 -1.90 -2.82 -4.26
C PHE A 166 -2.11 -2.62 -2.76
N LEU A 167 -3.38 -2.58 -2.32
CA LEU A 167 -3.75 -2.41 -0.91
C LEU A 167 -3.43 -3.65 -0.05
N GLY A 168 -3.19 -4.79 -0.67
CA GLY A 168 -2.70 -6.00 0.01
C GLY A 168 -1.22 -5.91 0.39
N SER A 169 -0.43 -5.08 -0.29
CA SER A 169 1.03 -4.98 -0.09
C SER A 169 1.45 -4.10 1.08
N PHE A 170 0.59 -3.19 1.55
CA PHE A 170 0.89 -2.25 2.65
C PHE A 170 -0.40 -1.79 3.34
N ARG A 171 -0.31 -0.94 4.38
CA ARG A 171 -1.47 -0.25 4.94
C ARG A 171 -1.52 1.19 4.51
N LEU A 172 -2.66 1.65 4.01
CA LEU A 172 -2.83 3.06 3.75
C LEU A 172 -2.64 3.87 5.05
N PRO A 173 -1.85 4.95 5.02
CA PRO A 173 -1.68 5.85 6.15
C PRO A 173 -2.99 6.61 6.44
N GLY A 174 -3.10 7.21 7.63
CA GLY A 174 -4.30 7.98 8.03
C GLY A 174 -4.35 9.39 7.46
N GLU A 175 -3.21 9.96 7.06
CA GLU A 175 -3.11 11.33 6.54
C GLU A 175 -3.54 11.41 5.08
N ALA A 176 -4.54 12.24 4.80
CA ALA A 176 -5.09 12.43 3.45
C ALA A 176 -4.03 12.74 2.38
N GLN A 177 -3.01 13.55 2.70
CA GLN A 177 -1.94 13.89 1.76
C GLN A 177 -1.04 12.70 1.38
N LYS A 178 -0.86 11.75 2.30
CA LYS A 178 -0.07 10.54 2.03
C LYS A 178 -0.87 9.58 1.16
N ILE A 179 -2.15 9.37 1.50
CA ILE A 179 -3.09 8.56 0.71
C ILE A 179 -3.17 9.08 -0.72
N ASP A 180 -3.36 10.39 -0.89
CA ASP A 180 -3.47 11.06 -2.19
C ASP A 180 -2.30 10.70 -3.11
N ARG A 181 -1.07 10.89 -2.61
CA ARG A 181 0.17 10.54 -3.33
C ARG A 181 0.21 9.08 -3.77
N MET A 182 -0.14 8.16 -2.87
CA MET A 182 -0.13 6.72 -3.18
C MET A 182 -1.15 6.36 -4.26
N MET A 183 -2.34 6.95 -4.19
CA MET A 183 -3.42 6.69 -5.14
C MET A 183 -3.19 7.36 -6.50
N GLU A 184 -2.55 8.53 -6.54
CA GLU A 184 -2.08 9.15 -7.79
C GLU A 184 -1.07 8.24 -8.50
N THR A 185 -0.05 7.76 -7.79
CA THR A 185 0.97 6.87 -8.36
C THR A 185 0.35 5.55 -8.85
N PHE A 186 -0.53 4.94 -8.05
CA PHE A 186 -1.27 3.74 -8.43
C PHE A 186 -2.08 3.95 -9.72
N SER A 187 -2.85 5.04 -9.78
CA SER A 187 -3.74 5.31 -10.91
C SER A 187 -2.95 5.56 -12.20
N ALA A 188 -1.82 6.27 -12.09
CA ALA A 188 -0.92 6.48 -13.22
C ALA A 188 -0.36 5.16 -13.75
N HIS A 189 0.11 4.28 -12.87
CA HIS A 189 0.64 2.97 -13.24
C HIS A 189 -0.42 2.03 -13.82
N TYR A 190 -1.61 1.98 -13.21
CA TYR A 190 -2.72 1.17 -13.71
C TYR A 190 -3.09 1.53 -15.14
N CYS A 191 -3.19 2.83 -15.45
CA CYS A 191 -3.46 3.33 -16.81
C CYS A 191 -2.33 2.97 -17.79
N GLN A 192 -1.07 2.98 -17.35
CA GLN A 192 0.07 2.56 -18.17
C GLN A 192 0.02 1.07 -18.51
N CYS A 193 -0.31 0.21 -17.54
CA CYS A 193 -0.47 -1.23 -17.74
C CYS A 193 -1.71 -1.60 -18.58
N ASN A 194 -2.77 -0.80 -18.52
CA ASN A 194 -4.07 -1.09 -19.11
C ASN A 194 -4.54 0.05 -20.04
N GLN A 195 -3.78 0.28 -21.11
CA GLN A 195 -4.09 1.30 -22.09
C GLN A 195 -5.48 1.09 -22.70
N GLY A 196 -6.30 2.14 -22.67
CA GLY A 196 -7.65 2.15 -23.24
C GLY A 196 -8.78 1.85 -22.24
N THR A 197 -8.49 1.33 -21.04
CA THR A 197 -9.51 1.14 -19.99
C THR A 197 -10.00 2.48 -19.45
N PHE A 198 -9.06 3.37 -19.11
CA PHE A 198 -9.34 4.76 -18.75
C PHE A 198 -8.59 5.67 -19.73
N GLN A 199 -9.26 6.68 -20.28
CA GLN A 199 -8.61 7.69 -21.14
C GLN A 199 -7.94 8.81 -20.32
N SER A 200 -8.19 8.89 -19.01
CA SER A 200 -7.55 9.83 -18.09
C SER A 200 -7.18 9.15 -16.78
N THR A 201 -5.98 9.45 -16.28
CA THR A 201 -5.53 9.05 -14.94
C THR A 201 -6.47 9.58 -13.86
N ASP A 202 -7.03 10.79 -14.03
CA ASP A 202 -7.96 11.39 -13.07
C ASP A 202 -9.23 10.55 -12.92
N SER A 203 -9.75 9.98 -14.01
CA SER A 203 -10.93 9.11 -13.96
C SER A 203 -10.62 7.80 -13.26
N CYS A 204 -9.45 7.21 -13.51
CA CYS A 204 -8.98 6.03 -12.78
C CYS A 204 -8.84 6.31 -11.28
N TYR A 205 -8.26 7.46 -10.94
CA TYR A 205 -8.10 7.93 -9.56
C TYR A 205 -9.45 8.08 -8.86
N ILE A 206 -10.39 8.82 -9.46
CA ILE A 206 -11.73 9.06 -8.87
C ILE A 206 -12.48 7.75 -8.65
N VAL A 207 -12.49 6.86 -9.64
CA VAL A 207 -13.15 5.55 -9.51
C VAL A 207 -12.46 4.70 -8.44
N SER A 208 -11.14 4.75 -8.34
CA SER A 208 -10.39 3.99 -7.32
C SER A 208 -10.77 4.43 -5.90
N PHE A 209 -10.82 5.73 -5.63
CA PHE A 209 -11.30 6.26 -4.34
C PHE A 209 -12.74 5.85 -4.06
N SER A 210 -13.60 5.96 -5.08
CA SER A 210 -15.00 5.56 -4.96
C SER A 210 -15.16 4.09 -4.59
N LEU A 211 -14.33 3.20 -5.15
CA LEU A 211 -14.31 1.78 -4.79
C LEU A 211 -13.85 1.56 -3.34
N ILE A 212 -12.84 2.29 -2.86
CA ILE A 212 -12.40 2.21 -1.45
C ILE A 212 -13.54 2.64 -0.51
N ILE A 213 -14.25 3.72 -0.84
CA ILE A 213 -15.40 4.22 -0.08
C ILE A 213 -16.55 3.20 -0.11
N LEU A 214 -16.86 2.68 -1.30
CA LEU A 214 -17.92 1.70 -1.51
C LEU A 214 -17.66 0.42 -0.72
N ASN A 215 -16.41 -0.03 -0.59
CA ASN A 215 -16.04 -1.21 0.20
C ASN A 215 -16.57 -1.10 1.63
N THR A 216 -16.37 0.06 2.26
CA THR A 216 -16.92 0.31 3.60
C THR A 216 -18.44 0.28 3.58
N SER A 217 -19.07 0.97 2.62
CA SER A 217 -20.53 1.03 2.54
C SER A 217 -21.19 -0.35 2.35
N LEU A 218 -20.55 -1.28 1.64
CA LEU A 218 -21.09 -2.61 1.38
C LEU A 218 -20.86 -3.60 2.53
N HIS A 219 -19.70 -3.54 3.17
CA HIS A 219 -19.24 -4.60 4.09
C HIS A 219 -19.24 -4.22 5.56
N ASN A 220 -19.37 -2.93 5.89
CA ASN A 220 -19.43 -2.51 7.28
C ASN A 220 -20.82 -2.80 7.90
N PRO A 221 -20.90 -3.60 8.98
CA PRO A 221 -22.18 -3.93 9.61
C PRO A 221 -22.90 -2.72 10.23
N ASN A 222 -22.17 -1.63 10.54
CA ASN A 222 -22.76 -0.40 11.08
C ASN A 222 -23.50 0.44 10.02
N ILE A 223 -23.28 0.17 8.73
CA ILE A 223 -23.94 0.87 7.63
C ILE A 223 -25.19 0.08 7.23
N LYS A 224 -26.36 0.65 7.57
CA LYS A 224 -27.67 0.03 7.29
C LYS A 224 -28.17 0.28 5.87
N ASP A 225 -27.79 1.41 5.28
CA ASP A 225 -28.20 1.80 3.93
C ASP A 225 -27.04 1.57 2.96
N ARG A 226 -27.11 0.49 2.21
CA ARG A 226 -26.03 0.06 1.32
C ARG A 226 -26.34 0.54 -0.10
N PRO A 227 -25.41 1.25 -0.77
CA PRO A 227 -25.61 1.67 -2.15
C PRO A 227 -25.86 0.46 -3.05
N ASP A 228 -26.92 0.52 -3.85
CA ASP A 228 -27.16 -0.46 -4.90
C ASP A 228 -26.34 -0.16 -6.16
N LEU A 229 -26.35 -1.09 -7.12
CA LEU A 229 -25.63 -0.94 -8.38
C LEU A 229 -26.10 0.29 -9.17
N GLN A 230 -27.39 0.63 -9.14
CA GLN A 230 -27.93 1.76 -9.91
C GLN A 230 -27.45 3.09 -9.35
N HIS A 231 -27.36 3.20 -8.03
CA HIS A 231 -26.75 4.34 -7.36
C HIS A 231 -25.27 4.46 -7.75
N PHE A 232 -24.52 3.36 -7.73
CA PHE A 232 -23.10 3.35 -8.13
C PHE A 232 -22.89 3.80 -9.58
N LEU A 233 -23.73 3.32 -10.52
CA LEU A 233 -23.67 3.76 -11.92
C LEU A 233 -24.00 5.25 -12.09
N THR A 234 -25.00 5.74 -11.36
CA THR A 234 -25.42 7.14 -11.42
C THR A 234 -24.35 8.09 -10.88
N LEU A 235 -23.69 7.69 -9.79
CA LEU A 235 -22.61 8.47 -9.15
C LEU A 235 -21.43 8.74 -10.09
N HIS A 236 -21.13 7.82 -11.02
CA HIS A 236 -19.97 7.91 -11.91
C HIS A 236 -20.27 8.47 -13.30
N ARG A 237 -21.51 8.92 -13.55
CA ARG A 237 -21.82 9.60 -14.81
C ARG A 237 -21.01 10.87 -14.97
N GLY A 238 -20.39 11.06 -16.13
CA GLY A 238 -19.57 12.23 -16.46
C GLY A 238 -18.20 12.31 -15.76
N VAL A 239 -17.76 11.28 -15.04
CA VAL A 239 -16.41 11.20 -14.44
C VAL A 239 -15.32 11.08 -15.50
N HIS A 240 -15.66 10.55 -16.68
CA HIS A 240 -14.72 10.29 -17.76
C HIS A 240 -14.68 11.46 -18.76
N PRO A 241 -13.51 12.06 -19.08
CA PRO A 241 -13.43 13.12 -20.06
C PRO A 241 -13.77 12.57 -21.45
N GLY A 242 -14.98 12.85 -21.91
CA GLY A 242 -15.52 12.37 -23.18
C GLY A 242 -16.86 11.62 -23.08
N GLY A 243 -17.36 11.34 -21.87
CA GLY A 243 -18.66 10.69 -21.68
C GLY A 243 -18.75 9.88 -20.38
N ASP A 244 -19.64 8.90 -20.37
CA ASP A 244 -19.75 7.95 -19.27
C ASP A 244 -18.79 6.77 -19.46
N LEU A 245 -18.30 6.20 -18.35
CA LEU A 245 -17.60 4.91 -18.40
C LEU A 245 -18.58 3.81 -18.84
N PRO A 246 -18.10 2.73 -19.48
CA PRO A 246 -18.95 1.60 -19.84
C PRO A 246 -19.70 1.07 -18.61
N PRO A 247 -21.04 0.99 -18.63
CA PRO A 247 -21.82 0.48 -17.50
C PRO A 247 -21.43 -0.94 -17.08
N GLU A 248 -21.02 -1.76 -18.04
CA GLU A 248 -20.55 -3.14 -17.82
C GLU A 248 -19.29 -3.15 -16.98
N LEU A 249 -18.35 -2.23 -17.23
CA LEU A 249 -17.10 -2.08 -16.49
C LEU A 249 -17.38 -1.73 -15.02
N LEU A 250 -18.24 -0.73 -14.77
CA LEU A 250 -18.63 -0.33 -13.42
C LEU A 250 -19.42 -1.42 -12.69
N THR A 251 -20.24 -2.17 -13.42
CA THR A 251 -21.00 -3.31 -12.88
C THR A 251 -20.07 -4.43 -12.44
N GLU A 252 -19.08 -4.79 -13.25
CA GLU A 252 -18.07 -5.79 -12.89
C GLU A 252 -17.32 -5.38 -11.62
N MET A 253 -16.90 -4.12 -11.52
CA MET A 253 -16.22 -3.61 -10.32
C MET A 253 -17.11 -3.68 -9.08
N TYR A 254 -18.37 -3.25 -9.18
CA TYR A 254 -19.33 -3.28 -8.07
C TYR A 254 -19.58 -4.72 -7.59
N GLU A 255 -19.87 -5.65 -8.51
CA GLU A 255 -20.16 -7.04 -8.15
C GLU A 255 -18.92 -7.78 -7.62
N SER A 256 -17.73 -7.52 -8.18
CA SER A 256 -16.47 -8.05 -7.64
C SER A 256 -16.26 -7.59 -6.20
N LEU A 257 -16.42 -6.29 -5.93
CA LEU A 257 -16.25 -5.74 -4.60
C LEU A 257 -17.33 -6.23 -3.62
N LYS A 258 -18.59 -6.35 -4.06
CA LYS A 258 -19.69 -6.88 -3.25
C LYS A 258 -19.48 -8.35 -2.88
N LYS A 259 -18.89 -9.14 -3.78
CA LYS A 259 -18.58 -10.56 -3.54
C LYS A 259 -17.44 -10.73 -2.53
N GLU A 260 -16.39 -9.92 -2.65
CA GLU A 260 -15.21 -10.02 -1.79
C GLU A 260 -14.73 -8.62 -1.36
N PRO A 261 -14.67 -8.30 -0.06
CA PRO A 261 -14.15 -7.01 0.40
C PRO A 261 -12.66 -6.88 0.09
N PHE A 262 -12.14 -5.65 0.06
CA PHE A 262 -10.68 -5.46 0.07
C PHE A 262 -10.08 -6.13 1.29
N GLN A 263 -8.98 -6.88 1.10
CA GLN A 263 -8.20 -7.44 2.20
C GLN A 263 -7.41 -6.30 2.84
N ILE A 264 -8.07 -5.58 3.73
CA ILE A 264 -7.46 -4.64 4.67
C ILE A 264 -7.15 -5.53 5.88
N PRO A 265 -5.87 -5.84 6.21
CA PRO A 265 -5.57 -6.62 7.41
C PRO A 265 -6.25 -5.99 8.66
N GLU A 266 -6.49 -6.75 9.73
CA GLU A 266 -7.05 -6.31 11.04
C GLU A 266 -8.24 -5.31 11.11
N GLU A 267 -9.26 -5.73 11.85
CA GLU A 267 -10.64 -5.22 11.87
C GLU A 267 -10.82 -3.78 12.40
N GLU A 268 -9.76 -3.11 12.88
CA GLU A 268 -9.81 -1.73 13.39
C GLU A 268 -9.45 -0.67 12.33
N ASP A 269 -8.62 -0.99 11.32
CA ASP A 269 -8.07 -0.01 10.36
C ASP A 269 -9.00 0.28 9.16
N ALA A 270 -9.83 -0.69 8.74
CA ALA A 270 -10.76 -0.50 7.64
C ALA A 270 -11.83 0.56 7.97
N TRP A 271 -12.16 0.67 9.25
CA TRP A 271 -13.02 1.73 9.77
C TRP A 271 -12.30 3.07 9.79
N GLU A 272 -11.00 3.12 10.10
CA GLU A 272 -10.19 4.34 10.07
C GLU A 272 -9.98 4.90 8.67
N LEU A 273 -9.75 4.09 7.64
CA LEU A 273 -9.64 4.58 6.27
C LEU A 273 -10.96 5.17 5.79
N ALA A 274 -12.06 4.47 6.04
CA ALA A 274 -13.39 5.00 5.77
C ALA A 274 -13.66 6.26 6.59
N HIS A 275 -13.31 6.30 7.87
CA HIS A 275 -13.43 7.47 8.73
C HIS A 275 -12.54 8.62 8.27
N ALA A 276 -11.34 8.38 7.74
CA ALA A 276 -10.48 9.42 7.19
C ALA A 276 -11.11 10.03 5.94
N PHE A 277 -11.79 9.23 5.11
CA PHE A 277 -12.56 9.70 3.96
C PHE A 277 -13.95 10.28 4.31
N HIS A 278 -14.50 9.97 5.49
CA HIS A 278 -15.83 10.40 5.94
C HIS A 278 -15.82 11.45 7.05
N LYS A 279 -14.70 11.73 7.72
CA LYS A 279 -14.63 12.73 8.78
C LYS A 279 -14.73 14.11 8.14
N PRO A 280 -15.82 14.85 8.38
CA PRO A 280 -15.86 16.21 7.93
C PRO A 280 -14.76 17.00 8.63
N GLN A 281 -14.10 17.90 7.90
CA GLN A 281 -13.11 18.82 8.48
C GLN A 281 -13.71 19.57 9.67
N ARG A 282 -15.01 19.85 9.61
CA ARG A 282 -15.80 20.35 10.74
C ARG A 282 -17.28 20.05 10.54
N GLU A 283 -17.98 19.78 11.63
CA GLU A 283 -19.44 19.72 11.66
C GLU A 283 -20.00 20.40 12.90
N GLY A 284 -21.26 20.84 12.85
CA GLY A 284 -21.83 21.60 13.96
C GLY A 284 -23.08 22.39 13.59
N TRP A 285 -23.79 22.84 14.63
CA TRP A 285 -24.97 23.70 14.46
C TRP A 285 -24.57 25.15 14.23
N LEU A 286 -25.05 25.73 13.12
CA LEU A 286 -25.00 27.17 12.88
C LEU A 286 -26.39 27.72 12.57
N LEU A 287 -26.56 29.02 12.82
CA LEU A 287 -27.69 29.79 12.31
C LEU A 287 -27.27 30.42 10.97
N LYS A 288 -28.15 30.37 9.97
CA LYS A 288 -27.94 31.03 8.66
C LYS A 288 -29.06 31.98 8.30
N ILE A 289 -28.75 33.06 7.59
CA ILE A 289 -29.75 33.92 6.97
C ILE A 289 -30.21 33.33 5.62
N GLY A 290 -31.51 33.42 5.31
CA GLY A 290 -32.06 33.08 3.99
C GLY A 290 -31.74 34.11 2.90
N GLY A 291 -31.75 33.71 1.64
CA GLY A 291 -31.30 34.56 0.53
C GLY A 291 -32.25 35.70 0.21
N ARG A 292 -33.37 35.36 -0.45
CA ARG A 292 -34.44 36.30 -0.79
C ARG A 292 -35.20 36.78 0.44
N VAL A 293 -35.52 35.85 1.34
CA VAL A 293 -36.20 36.14 2.61
C VAL A 293 -35.16 36.06 3.72
N LYS A 294 -34.90 37.20 4.39
CA LYS A 294 -33.86 37.35 5.41
C LYS A 294 -34.30 36.83 6.78
N THR A 295 -34.63 35.54 6.85
CA THR A 295 -34.96 34.84 8.10
C THR A 295 -33.80 33.98 8.56
N TRP A 296 -33.59 33.91 9.87
CA TRP A 296 -32.59 33.05 10.49
C TRP A 296 -33.12 31.63 10.62
N LYS A 297 -32.31 30.64 10.23
CA LYS A 297 -32.63 29.20 10.34
C LYS A 297 -31.46 28.46 10.96
N LYS A 298 -31.75 27.60 11.96
CA LYS A 298 -30.78 26.67 12.53
C LYS A 298 -30.61 25.49 11.58
N ARG A 299 -29.37 25.16 11.22
CA ARG A 299 -29.03 24.07 10.30
C ARG A 299 -27.79 23.34 10.81
N TRP A 300 -27.74 22.04 10.59
CA TRP A 300 -26.54 21.25 10.82
C TRP A 300 -25.62 21.45 9.64
N PHE A 301 -24.40 21.94 9.87
CA PHE A 301 -23.43 22.20 8.83
C PHE A 301 -22.35 21.12 8.85
N ILE A 302 -21.90 20.74 7.66
CA ILE A 302 -20.80 19.81 7.44
C ILE A 302 -19.86 20.47 6.43
N LEU A 303 -18.60 20.64 6.82
CA LEU A 303 -17.51 21.10 5.96
C LEU A 303 -16.71 19.89 5.49
N LYS A 304 -16.75 19.62 4.19
CA LYS A 304 -16.08 18.47 3.58
C LYS A 304 -15.77 18.76 2.11
N ASP A 305 -14.65 18.26 1.58
CA ASP A 305 -14.35 18.28 0.14
C ASP A 305 -14.48 19.68 -0.51
N ASN A 306 -13.96 20.72 0.17
CA ASN A 306 -14.05 22.15 -0.23
C ASN A 306 -15.49 22.65 -0.44
N CYS A 307 -16.47 21.97 0.17
CA CYS A 307 -17.88 22.32 0.13
C CYS A 307 -18.43 22.44 1.54
N LEU A 308 -19.34 23.39 1.72
CA LEU A 308 -20.11 23.55 2.95
C LEU A 308 -21.55 23.09 2.69
N TYR A 309 -21.91 21.97 3.32
CA TYR A 309 -23.22 21.36 3.26
C TYR A 309 -24.05 21.81 4.45
N TYR A 310 -25.37 21.91 4.29
CA TYR A 310 -26.26 22.13 5.43
C TYR A 310 -27.56 21.32 5.34
N PHE A 311 -28.01 20.84 6.50
CA PHE A 311 -29.14 19.92 6.67
C PHE A 311 -30.18 20.50 7.63
N GLU A 312 -31.42 20.04 7.57
CA GLU A 312 -32.45 20.40 8.55
C GLU A 312 -32.12 19.77 9.90
N CYS A 313 -31.80 18.48 9.87
CA CYS A 313 -31.54 17.61 11.01
C CYS A 313 -30.26 16.79 10.77
N ILE A 314 -29.64 16.32 11.86
CA ILE A 314 -28.43 15.48 11.81
C ILE A 314 -28.66 14.10 11.17
N THR A 315 -29.93 13.67 11.06
CA THR A 315 -30.33 12.37 10.52
C THR A 315 -30.66 12.42 9.02
N ASP A 316 -30.64 13.59 8.40
CA ASP A 316 -31.02 13.76 7.01
C ASP A 316 -29.96 13.18 6.07
N LYS A 317 -30.41 12.37 5.09
CA LYS A 317 -29.51 11.75 4.11
C LYS A 317 -29.10 12.70 2.98
N GLU A 318 -29.93 13.69 2.67
CA GLU A 318 -29.69 14.66 1.59
C GLU A 318 -29.54 16.08 2.14
N PRO A 319 -28.56 16.87 1.66
CA PRO A 319 -28.38 18.24 2.10
C PRO A 319 -29.51 19.15 1.57
N LEU A 320 -29.95 20.10 2.41
CA LEU A 320 -30.84 21.19 1.99
C LEU A 320 -30.12 22.22 1.12
N GLY A 321 -28.79 22.24 1.15
CA GLY A 321 -28.01 22.98 0.18
C GLY A 321 -26.52 22.75 0.32
N ILE A 322 -25.84 23.07 -0.77
CA ILE A 322 -24.42 22.83 -0.99
C ILE A 322 -23.80 24.16 -1.43
N ILE A 323 -22.74 24.57 -0.74
CA ILE A 323 -22.01 25.81 -1.00
C ILE A 323 -20.57 25.43 -1.34
N PRO A 324 -20.20 25.38 -2.62
CA PRO A 324 -18.81 25.26 -3.03
C PRO A 324 -18.01 26.45 -2.50
N LEU A 325 -16.85 26.19 -1.88
CA LEU A 325 -16.02 27.22 -1.22
C LEU A 325 -14.97 27.85 -2.15
N GLU A 326 -14.92 27.42 -3.42
CA GLU A 326 -14.04 27.97 -4.43
C GLU A 326 -14.21 29.49 -4.57
N ASN A 327 -13.10 30.23 -4.47
CA ASN A 327 -13.06 31.69 -4.63
C ASN A 327 -13.95 32.48 -3.65
N LEU A 328 -14.32 31.89 -2.52
CA LEU A 328 -14.98 32.60 -1.44
C LEU A 328 -13.94 33.23 -0.50
N SER A 329 -14.40 34.18 0.29
CA SER A 329 -13.69 34.67 1.47
C SER A 329 -14.61 34.61 2.68
N VAL A 330 -13.99 34.57 3.87
CA VAL A 330 -14.68 34.59 5.15
C VAL A 330 -14.23 35.82 5.93
N GLU A 331 -15.20 36.62 6.38
CA GLU A 331 -14.96 37.75 7.26
C GLU A 331 -15.85 37.70 8.51
N ILE A 332 -15.35 38.18 9.63
CA ILE A 332 -16.16 38.39 10.84
C ILE A 332 -17.05 39.61 10.60
N VAL A 333 -18.33 39.51 10.94
CA VAL A 333 -19.29 40.62 10.82
C VAL A 333 -20.08 40.81 12.10
N GLU A 334 -20.53 42.03 12.33
CA GLU A 334 -21.52 42.33 13.37
C GLU A 334 -22.94 42.20 12.81
N ASP A 335 -23.84 41.61 13.58
CA ASP A 335 -25.27 41.55 13.27
C ASP A 335 -26.08 42.07 14.47
N PRO A 336 -27.07 42.96 14.26
CA PRO A 336 -27.85 43.54 15.36
C PRO A 336 -28.65 42.50 16.17
N LYS A 337 -28.93 41.33 15.58
CA LYS A 337 -29.85 40.33 16.15
C LYS A 337 -29.17 39.02 16.53
N LYS A 338 -27.92 38.78 16.13
CA LYS A 338 -27.22 37.52 16.39
C LYS A 338 -25.75 37.76 16.72
N PRO A 339 -25.25 37.14 17.81
CA PRO A 339 -23.84 37.22 18.15
C PRO A 339 -23.00 36.31 17.24
N ASN A 340 -21.68 36.49 17.31
CA ASN A 340 -20.69 35.58 16.72
C ASN A 340 -20.90 35.34 15.21
N CYS A 341 -21.21 36.41 14.47
CA CYS A 341 -21.51 36.30 13.05
C CYS A 341 -20.25 36.36 12.17
N PHE A 342 -20.35 35.71 11.01
CA PHE A 342 -19.36 35.77 9.93
C PHE A 342 -20.06 35.59 8.58
N ASP A 343 -19.50 36.23 7.55
CA ASP A 343 -20.03 36.19 6.18
C ASP A 343 -19.08 35.40 5.26
N LEU A 344 -19.66 34.46 4.50
CA LEU A 344 -19.06 33.88 3.30
C LEU A 344 -19.47 34.73 2.10
N HIS A 345 -18.52 35.31 1.39
CA HIS A 345 -18.79 36.21 0.26
C HIS A 345 -17.96 35.82 -0.97
N GLY A 346 -18.60 35.86 -2.15
CA GLY A 346 -17.90 35.71 -3.43
C GLY A 346 -17.31 37.06 -3.81
N ARG A 347 -16.00 37.12 -4.15
CA ARG A 347 -15.24 38.35 -4.47
C ARG A 347 -15.80 39.13 -5.67
N GLY A 348 -16.96 39.77 -5.52
CA GLY A 348 -17.67 40.52 -6.57
C GLY A 348 -18.62 39.68 -7.46
N GLN A 349 -18.90 38.41 -7.11
CA GLN A 349 -19.81 37.53 -7.86
C GLN A 349 -20.81 36.81 -6.95
N THR A 350 -21.97 36.45 -7.50
CA THR A 350 -22.95 35.57 -6.82
C THR A 350 -22.37 34.19 -6.58
N ILE A 351 -22.55 33.68 -5.36
CA ILE A 351 -22.05 32.38 -4.93
C ILE A 351 -22.82 31.28 -5.67
N LYS A 352 -22.10 30.40 -6.36
CA LYS A 352 -22.67 29.26 -7.10
C LYS A 352 -23.05 28.13 -6.15
N ALA A 353 -24.10 28.34 -5.38
CA ALA A 353 -24.66 27.32 -4.48
C ALA A 353 -25.91 26.68 -5.08
N CYS A 354 -26.29 25.49 -4.59
CA CYS A 354 -27.61 24.90 -4.84
C CYS A 354 -28.35 24.70 -3.51
N LYS A 355 -29.69 24.66 -3.58
CA LYS A 355 -30.55 24.35 -2.44
C LYS A 355 -31.75 23.52 -2.88
N THR A 356 -32.25 22.69 -1.99
CA THR A 356 -33.44 21.89 -2.21
C THR A 356 -34.68 22.75 -1.90
N HIS A 357 -35.61 22.82 -2.85
CA HIS A 357 -36.90 23.46 -2.68
C HIS A 357 -37.86 22.51 -1.92
N GLY A 358 -38.97 23.02 -1.37
CA GLY A 358 -39.86 22.22 -0.50
C GLY A 358 -40.57 21.03 -1.18
N ASP A 359 -40.45 20.94 -2.51
CA ASP A 359 -40.91 19.86 -3.38
C ASP A 359 -39.79 18.88 -3.78
N GLY A 360 -38.61 18.99 -3.17
CA GLY A 360 -37.45 18.11 -3.42
C GLY A 360 -36.58 18.49 -4.62
N ARG A 361 -36.95 19.52 -5.40
CA ARG A 361 -36.15 19.94 -6.56
C ARG A 361 -34.93 20.77 -6.14
N MET A 362 -33.76 20.47 -6.70
CA MET A 362 -32.59 21.33 -6.53
C MET A 362 -32.70 22.58 -7.41
N VAL A 363 -32.53 23.75 -6.80
CA VAL A 363 -32.51 25.04 -7.47
C VAL A 363 -31.23 25.81 -7.14
N GLN A 364 -30.77 26.63 -8.08
CA GLN A 364 -29.61 27.49 -7.83
C GLN A 364 -29.92 28.50 -6.71
N GLY A 365 -28.97 28.66 -5.78
CA GLY A 365 -29.02 29.63 -4.70
C GLY A 365 -28.76 31.03 -5.24
N ASN A 366 -29.52 32.02 -4.75
CA ASN A 366 -29.39 33.43 -5.14
C ASN A 366 -28.64 34.25 -4.08
N HIS A 367 -27.60 33.69 -3.46
CA HIS A 367 -26.87 34.37 -2.39
C HIS A 367 -25.65 35.11 -2.96
N GLN A 368 -25.55 36.41 -2.67
CA GLN A 368 -24.31 37.18 -2.85
C GLN A 368 -23.35 36.95 -1.68
N SER A 369 -23.91 36.74 -0.49
CA SER A 369 -23.20 36.29 0.70
C SER A 369 -24.07 35.34 1.52
N TYR A 370 -23.42 34.46 2.28
CA TYR A 370 -24.03 33.65 3.31
C TYR A 370 -23.60 34.17 4.68
N ARG A 371 -24.55 34.81 5.38
CA ARG A 371 -24.37 35.19 6.78
C ARG A 371 -24.68 34.03 7.70
N LEU A 372 -23.72 33.71 8.55
CA LEU A 372 -23.75 32.62 9.52
C LEU A 372 -23.50 33.16 10.93
N SER A 373 -24.04 32.48 11.95
CA SER A 373 -23.86 32.80 13.37
C SER A 373 -23.61 31.52 14.15
N ALA A 374 -22.52 31.52 14.91
CA ALA A 374 -22.10 30.42 15.77
C ALA A 374 -22.64 30.56 17.20
N PRO A 375 -22.76 29.46 17.97
CA PRO A 375 -23.32 29.51 19.32
C PRO A 375 -22.48 30.31 20.31
N ASN A 376 -21.15 30.34 20.13
CA ASN A 376 -20.23 31.12 20.95
C ASN A 376 -19.04 31.61 20.09
N GLN A 377 -18.18 32.44 20.69
CA GLN A 377 -17.03 33.04 20.01
C GLN A 377 -15.98 31.98 19.59
N GLU A 378 -15.71 31.01 20.45
CA GLU A 378 -14.75 29.93 20.17
C GLU A 378 -15.18 29.13 18.94
N GLU A 379 -16.44 28.70 18.88
CA GLU A 379 -17.02 28.01 17.73
C GLU A 379 -16.96 28.87 16.46
N ARG A 380 -17.22 30.18 16.55
CA ARG A 380 -17.08 31.07 15.39
C ARG A 380 -15.65 31.02 14.85
N ASP A 381 -14.67 31.24 15.73
CA ASP A 381 -13.26 31.37 15.34
C ASP A 381 -12.75 30.04 14.75
N ASN A 382 -13.15 28.94 15.37
CA ASN A 382 -12.92 27.58 14.92
C ASN A 382 -13.54 27.28 13.53
N TRP A 383 -14.80 27.71 13.29
CA TRP A 383 -15.44 27.58 11.97
C TRP A 383 -14.72 28.43 10.91
N ILE A 384 -14.32 29.66 11.26
CA ILE A 384 -13.59 30.55 10.35
C ILE A 384 -12.24 29.96 9.98
N GLU A 385 -11.50 29.40 10.94
CA GLU A 385 -10.21 28.76 10.70
C GLU A 385 -10.36 27.58 9.74
N SER A 386 -11.31 26.68 10.01
CA SER A 386 -11.57 25.53 9.13
C SER A 386 -12.03 25.97 7.74
N LEU A 387 -12.90 26.98 7.63
CA LEU A 387 -13.31 27.49 6.31
C LEU A 387 -12.14 28.13 5.56
N LYS A 388 -11.27 28.88 6.23
CA LYS A 388 -10.09 29.49 5.60
C LYS A 388 -9.08 28.45 5.12
N SER A 389 -8.90 27.35 5.85
CA SER A 389 -8.02 26.27 5.42
C SER A 389 -8.60 25.42 4.28
N SER A 390 -9.94 25.33 4.18
CA SER A 390 -10.64 24.61 3.09
C SER A 390 -10.95 25.47 1.86
N ILE A 391 -10.89 26.79 1.96
CA ILE A 391 -11.00 27.67 0.79
C ILE A 391 -9.73 27.48 -0.04
N SER A 392 -9.86 26.72 -1.13
CA SER A 392 -8.80 26.59 -2.12
C SER A 392 -8.65 27.92 -2.86
N TRP A 393 -7.47 28.52 -2.73
CA TRP A 393 -7.03 29.57 -3.64
C TRP A 393 -6.29 28.89 -4.79
N ASP A 394 -6.92 28.87 -5.96
CA ASP A 394 -6.31 28.31 -7.16
C ASP A 394 -5.68 29.45 -8.00
N PRO A 395 -4.33 29.59 -8.03
CA PRO A 395 -3.65 30.49 -8.97
C PRO A 395 -3.92 30.12 -10.45
N PHE A 396 -4.36 28.89 -10.74
CA PHE A 396 -4.81 28.48 -12.07
C PHE A 396 -6.24 28.90 -12.38
N TYR A 397 -7.05 29.37 -11.43
CA TYR A 397 -8.41 29.84 -11.72
C TYR A 397 -8.41 31.09 -12.61
N ASP A 398 -7.48 32.03 -12.39
CA ASP A 398 -7.27 33.16 -13.29
C ASP A 398 -6.81 32.68 -14.67
N THR A 399 -5.93 31.68 -14.73
CA THR A 399 -5.38 31.17 -15.99
C THR A 399 -6.41 30.37 -16.81
N VAL A 400 -7.26 29.58 -16.15
CA VAL A 400 -8.33 28.78 -16.77
C VAL A 400 -9.55 29.63 -17.12
N SER A 401 -9.88 30.64 -16.31
CA SER A 401 -10.92 31.64 -16.64
C SER A 401 -10.49 32.56 -17.77
N VAL A 402 -9.21 32.94 -17.84
CA VAL A 402 -8.60 33.66 -18.96
C VAL A 402 -8.56 32.78 -20.21
N ARG A 403 -8.20 31.50 -20.12
CA ARG A 403 -8.24 30.55 -21.26
C ARG A 403 -9.66 30.26 -21.76
N LYS A 404 -10.65 30.12 -20.86
CA LYS A 404 -12.08 29.99 -21.24
C LYS A 404 -12.61 31.27 -21.89
N LYS A 405 -12.23 32.47 -21.41
CA LYS A 405 -12.60 33.76 -22.04
C LYS A 405 -11.92 33.98 -23.40
N ILE A 406 -10.63 33.68 -23.56
CA ILE A 406 -9.91 33.79 -24.85
C ILE A 406 -10.49 32.82 -25.89
N THR A 407 -10.87 31.61 -25.48
CA THR A 407 -11.47 30.61 -26.38
C THR A 407 -12.90 30.98 -26.78
N ALA A 408 -13.67 31.61 -25.88
CA ALA A 408 -14.99 32.16 -26.20
C ALA A 408 -14.91 33.41 -27.11
N MET A 409 -13.95 34.31 -26.89
CA MET A 409 -13.70 35.48 -27.74
C MET A 409 -13.22 35.09 -29.16
N LYS A 410 -12.42 34.03 -29.29
CA LYS A 410 -12.00 33.47 -30.59
C LYS A 410 -13.14 32.78 -31.35
N LYS A 411 -14.16 32.27 -30.65
CA LYS A 411 -15.38 31.73 -31.27
C LYS A 411 -16.30 32.84 -31.78
N SER A 412 -16.38 33.99 -31.09
CA SER A 412 -17.23 35.12 -31.52
C SER A 412 -16.65 36.00 -32.63
N HIS A 413 -15.41 35.75 -33.06
CA HIS A 413 -14.75 36.46 -34.17
C HIS A 413 -14.65 35.59 -35.45
N LYS A 414 -15.24 34.40 -35.43
CA LYS A 414 -15.32 33.46 -36.56
C LYS A 414 -16.75 33.17 -37.02
N GLU A 415 -17.73 33.83 -36.41
CA GLU A 415 -19.08 34.08 -36.93
C GLU A 415 -19.16 35.56 -37.28
#